data_AF-A0A520JBA1-F1
#
_entry.id   AF-A0A520JBA1-F1
#
_cell.length_a   1.000
_cell.length_b   1.000
_cell.length_c   1.000
_cell.angle_alpha   90.00
_cell.angle_beta   90.00
_cell.angle_gamma   90.00
#
_symmetry.space_group_name_H-M   'P 1'
#
loop_
_entity.id
_entity.type
_entity.pdbx_description
1 polymer ?
#
loop_
_entity_poly.entity_id
_entity_poly.type
_entity_poly.pdbx_seq_one_letter_code
_entity_poly.pdbx_strand_id
1 'polypeptide(L)' 'MRICFVSRRFFPAISGMSIYAINLLRQLVAAGHDVTMISQYYGDP' A
#
# COMPACT_ATOMS: atom_id res chain seq x y z
N MET A 1 -3.50 11.49 11.26
CA MET A 1 -2.43 10.62 11.82
C MET A 1 -1.47 10.27 10.71
N ARG A 2 -0.19 10.02 11.03
CA ARG A 2 0.80 9.58 10.03
C ARG A 2 0.86 8.06 10.01
N ILE A 3 0.67 7.45 8.84
CA ILE A 3 0.60 6.01 8.65
C ILE A 3 1.64 5.60 7.60
N CYS A 4 2.52 4.67 7.96
CA CYS A 4 3.45 4.05 7.02
C CYS A 4 2.95 2.64 6.68
N PHE A 5 2.58 2.43 5.42
CA PHE A 5 2.17 1.12 4.91
C PHE A 5 3.36 0.45 4.24
N VAL A 6 3.80 -0.69 4.81
CA VAL A 6 4.96 -1.44 4.31
C VAL A 6 4.50 -2.76 3.69
N SER A 7 4.93 -3.02 2.46
CA SER A 7 4.62 -4.28 1.76
C SER A 7 5.84 -4.87 1.06
N ARG A 8 5.91 -6.21 1.03
CA ARG A 8 6.94 -6.94 0.26
C ARG A 8 6.54 -7.23 -1.19
N ARG A 9 5.25 -7.15 -1.52
CA ARG A 9 4.71 -7.62 -2.81
C ARG A 9 3.53 -6.76 -3.25
N PHE A 10 3.77 -5.46 -3.48
CA PHE A 10 2.70 -4.56 -3.88
C PHE A 10 2.65 -4.34 -5.40
N PHE A 11 3.80 -4.08 -6.01
CA PHE A 11 3.95 -3.83 -7.44
C PHE A 11 5.18 -4.58 -7.96
N PRO A 12 5.17 -5.14 -9.19
CA PRO A 12 4.05 -5.24 -10.13
C PRO A 12 3.03 -6.36 -9.85
N ALA A 13 3.12 -7.06 -8.71
CA ALA A 13 2.24 -8.17 -8.39
C ALA A 13 0.74 -7.76 -8.25
N ILE A 14 -0.11 -8.20 -9.17
CA ILE A 14 -1.56 -8.08 -9.04
C ILE A 14 -2.07 -9.28 -8.21
N SER A 15 -2.54 -8.99 -7.00
CA SER A 15 -3.11 -9.98 -6.08
C SER A 15 -4.31 -9.37 -5.34
N GLY A 16 -5.14 -10.19 -4.71
CA GLY A 16 -6.22 -9.69 -3.85
C GLY A 16 -5.69 -8.75 -2.75
N MET A 17 -4.46 -8.98 -2.27
CA MET A 17 -3.82 -8.14 -1.26
C MET A 17 -3.43 -6.75 -1.79
N SER A 18 -2.98 -6.63 -3.04
CA SER A 18 -2.67 -5.31 -3.62
C SER A 18 -3.95 -4.51 -3.87
N ILE A 19 -5.05 -5.16 -4.27
CA ILE A 19 -6.37 -4.50 -4.37
C ILE A 19 -6.87 -4.04 -2.99
N TYR A 20 -6.79 -4.90 -1.98
CA TYR A 20 -7.16 -4.56 -0.61
C TYR A 20 -6.36 -3.35 -0.10
N ALA A 21 -5.03 -3.37 -0.29
CA ALA A 21 -4.15 -2.29 0.13
C ALA A 21 -4.53 -0.95 -0.53
N ILE A 22 -4.82 -0.94 -1.84
CA ILE A 22 -5.26 0.26 -2.55
C ILE A 22 -6.56 0.81 -1.96
N ASN A 23 -7.54 -0.06 -1.69
CA ASN A 23 -8.83 0.37 -1.15
C ASN A 23 -8.69 0.90 0.28
N LEU A 24 -7.86 0.26 1.11
CA LEU A 24 -7.55 0.74 2.45
C LEU A 24 -6.87 2.12 2.40
N LEU A 25 -5.85 2.29 1.56
CA LEU A 25 -5.14 3.55 1.39
C LEU A 25 -6.10 4.69 1.00
N ARG A 26 -7.03 4.43 0.07
CA ARG A 26 -8.08 5.40 -0.32
C ARG A 26 -8.94 5.81 0.87
N GLN A 27 -9.38 4.87 1.69
CA GLN A 27 -10.20 5.17 2.87
C GLN A 27 -9.42 5.96 3.93
N LEU A 28 -8.16 5.61 4.17
CA LEU A 28 -7.31 6.32 5.14
C LEU A 28 -7.05 7.78 4.73
N VAL A 29 -6.76 8.01 3.44
CA VAL A 29 -6.60 9.37 2.89
C VAL A 29 -7.92 10.15 2.99
N ALA A 30 -9.04 9.53 2.65
CA ALA A 30 -10.37 10.15 2.79
C ALA A 30 -10.71 10.52 4.24
N ALA A 31 -10.21 9.76 5.22
CA ALA A 31 -10.33 10.05 6.64
C ALA A 31 -9.36 11.14 7.15
N GLY A 32 -8.58 11.78 6.27
CA GLY A 32 -7.63 12.84 6.63
C GLY A 32 -6.34 12.32 7.26
N HIS A 33 -5.96 11.08 7.01
CA HIS A 33 -4.65 10.57 7.40
C HIS A 33 -3.59 10.89 6.36
N ASP A 34 -2.39 11.19 6.83
CA ASP A 34 -1.19 11.34 6.01
C ASP A 34 -0.57 9.96 5.85
N VAL A 35 -0.59 9.43 4.63
CA VAL A 35 -0.23 8.04 4.36
C VAL A 35 0.93 7.96 3.39
N THR A 36 2.00 7.29 3.81
CA THR A 36 3.14 6.94 2.96
C THR A 36 3.15 5.44 2.73
N MET A 37 3.34 5.02 1.49
CA MET A 37 3.49 3.62 1.13
C MET A 37 4.92 3.32 0.73
N ILE A 38 5.51 2.31 1.35
CA ILE A 38 6.81 1.77 0.98
C ILE A 38 6.60 0.31 0.57
N SER A 39 7.05 -0.03 -0.62
CA SER A 39 7.02 -1.41 -1.06
C SER A 39 8.30 -1.82 -1.76
N GLN A 40 8.72 -3.05 -1.53
CA GLN A 40 9.70 -3.70 -2.40
C GLN A 40 9.08 -3.88 -3.79
N TYR A 41 9.90 -3.61 -4.81
CA TYR A 41 9.57 -4.00 -6.17
C TYR A 41 9.56 -5.53 -6.26
N TYR A 42 8.42 -6.10 -6.63
CA TYR A 42 8.27 -7.54 -6.68
C TYR A 42 9.15 -8.12 -7.79
N GLY A 43 10.09 -8.99 -7.41
CA GLY A 43 11.07 -9.58 -8.32
C GLY A 43 12.46 -8.94 -8.23
N ASP A 44 12.63 -7.86 -7.46
CA ASP A 44 13.98 -7.39 -7.09
C ASP A 44 14.61 -8.34 -6.05
N PRO A 45 15.88 -8.76 -6.24
CA PRO A 45 16.62 -9.63 -5.32
C PRO A 45 16.68 -9.13 -3.86
#